data_AF-A0A0F9CP50-F1
#
_entry.id   AF-A0A0F9CP50-F1
#
_cell.length_a   1.000
_cell.length_b   1.000
_cell.length_c   1.000
_cell.angle_alpha   90.00
_cell.angle_beta   90.00
_cell.angle_gamma   90.00
#
_symmetry.space_group_name_H-M   'P 1'
#
loop_
_entity.id
_entity.type
_entity.pdbx_description
1 polymer ?
#
loop_
_entity_poly.entity_id
_entity_poly.type
_entity_poly.pdbx_seq_one_letter_code
_entity_poly.pdbx_strand_id
1 'polypeptide(L)'
;MIRKNIDNRPIYYDSIWHQMLKTGKKLVKLGYIESKGKPNLFFKSFKSGFKSYDGQVQFTKGVMFADLRGNEVIPIWSDPNPNVYGKDLSVEVFFSEFVLLVRSGCLPRVFTIESDPCDPLNVVYDLLSNLDDILDAYCHRCGADLVNKLDWVSLNEAVEGDRTFGVNYCKPCLEIEYSLKKYRELYYIDLLICELCLKVKSTLNHHITYNPEKIVHVCHSCHGKIHSKPFPHALWKEKR
;
A
#
# COMPACT_ATOMS: atom_id res chain seq x y z
N MET A 1 -31.58 -16.02 -16.15
CA MET A 1 -30.81 -14.92 -16.78
C MET A 1 -29.42 -15.45 -17.07
N ILE A 2 -28.97 -15.50 -18.33
CA ILE A 2 -27.64 -16.03 -18.65
C ILE A 2 -26.61 -14.99 -18.18
N ARG A 3 -25.81 -15.36 -17.17
CA ARG A 3 -24.76 -14.51 -16.61
C ARG A 3 -23.60 -14.52 -17.59
N LYS A 4 -23.32 -13.39 -18.24
CA LYS A 4 -22.30 -13.32 -19.29
C LYS A 4 -21.29 -12.22 -19.03
N ASN A 5 -20.04 -12.45 -19.41
CA ASN A 5 -18.99 -11.42 -19.45
C ASN A 5 -19.10 -10.58 -20.77
N ILE A 6 -18.13 -9.69 -21.00
CA ILE A 6 -18.05 -8.83 -22.20
C ILE A 6 -18.01 -9.60 -23.52
N ASP A 7 -17.46 -10.81 -23.52
CA ASP A 7 -17.35 -11.70 -24.70
C ASP A 7 -18.55 -12.64 -24.83
N ASN A 8 -19.64 -12.36 -24.11
CA ASN A 8 -20.80 -13.23 -24.04
C ASN A 8 -20.53 -14.62 -23.43
N ARG A 9 -19.37 -14.83 -22.77
CA ARG A 9 -18.99 -16.09 -22.12
C ARG A 9 -19.76 -16.26 -20.81
N PRO A 10 -20.29 -17.45 -20.50
CA PRO A 10 -21.05 -17.65 -19.28
C PRO A 10 -20.16 -17.57 -18.03
N ILE A 11 -20.71 -17.00 -16.95
CA ILE A 11 -20.10 -17.06 -15.62
C ILE A 11 -20.71 -18.24 -14.89
N TYR A 12 -19.97 -19.35 -14.86
CA TYR A 12 -20.48 -20.65 -14.38
C TYR A 12 -20.54 -20.78 -12.86
N TYR A 13 -19.70 -20.05 -12.13
CA TYR A 13 -19.62 -20.17 -10.67
C TYR A 13 -20.52 -19.15 -9.96
N ASP A 14 -21.42 -19.65 -9.11
CA ASP A 14 -22.31 -18.81 -8.29
C ASP A 14 -21.53 -17.88 -7.38
N SER A 15 -20.45 -18.35 -6.74
CA SER A 15 -19.62 -17.55 -5.84
C SER A 15 -19.07 -16.31 -6.52
N ILE A 16 -18.51 -16.48 -7.72
CA ILE A 16 -17.97 -15.40 -8.54
C ILE A 16 -19.03 -14.38 -8.90
N TRP A 17 -20.21 -14.85 -9.36
CA TRP A 17 -21.32 -13.96 -9.68
C TRP A 17 -21.79 -13.13 -8.47
N HIS A 18 -21.96 -13.76 -7.31
CA HIS A 18 -22.35 -13.05 -6.10
C HIS A 18 -21.28 -12.05 -5.65
N GLN A 19 -20.00 -12.39 -5.79
CA GLN A 19 -18.90 -11.47 -5.49
C GLN A 19 -18.93 -10.27 -6.44
N MET A 20 -19.13 -10.47 -7.74
CA MET A 20 -19.30 -9.37 -8.71
C MET A 20 -20.47 -8.45 -8.34
N LEU A 21 -21.64 -9.02 -8.04
CA LEU A 21 -22.80 -8.22 -7.61
C LEU A 21 -22.53 -7.45 -6.32
N LYS A 22 -21.81 -8.06 -5.37
CA LYS A 22 -21.40 -7.41 -4.13
C LYS A 22 -20.44 -6.25 -4.42
N THR A 23 -19.45 -6.44 -5.28
CA THR A 23 -18.50 -5.41 -5.69
C THR A 23 -19.19 -4.28 -6.45
N GLY A 24 -20.07 -4.57 -7.41
CA GLY A 24 -20.86 -3.56 -8.12
C GLY A 24 -21.70 -2.71 -7.16
N LYS A 25 -22.37 -3.32 -6.17
CA LYS A 25 -23.09 -2.58 -5.13
C LYS A 25 -22.18 -1.67 -4.31
N LYS A 26 -20.95 -2.09 -3.99
CA LYS A 26 -19.97 -1.26 -3.28
C LYS A 26 -19.51 -0.08 -4.14
N LEU A 27 -19.21 -0.32 -5.42
CA LEU A 27 -18.83 0.73 -6.36
C LEU A 27 -19.92 1.80 -6.48
N VAL A 28 -21.18 1.39 -6.60
CA VAL A 28 -22.32 2.34 -6.62
C VAL A 28 -22.41 3.15 -5.33
N LYS A 29 -22.21 2.53 -4.15
CA LYS A 29 -22.17 3.25 -2.87
C LYS A 29 -21.03 4.28 -2.79
N LEU A 30 -19.92 4.03 -3.50
CA LEU A 30 -18.78 4.95 -3.61
C LEU A 30 -18.97 6.05 -4.67
N GLY A 31 -20.14 6.09 -5.32
CA GLY A 31 -20.49 7.10 -6.31
C GLY A 31 -20.06 6.75 -7.74
N TYR A 32 -19.66 5.50 -8.01
CA TYR A 32 -19.48 5.05 -9.37
C TYR A 32 -20.82 4.82 -10.06
N ILE A 33 -20.85 5.08 -11.36
CA ILE A 33 -22.00 4.89 -12.24
C ILE A 33 -21.68 3.73 -13.18
N GLU A 34 -22.60 2.79 -13.32
CA GLU A 34 -22.47 1.72 -14.31
C GLU A 34 -22.74 2.26 -15.72
N SER A 35 -21.91 1.85 -16.69
CA SER A 35 -22.08 2.21 -18.09
C SER A 35 -23.31 1.53 -18.69
N LYS A 36 -24.23 2.33 -19.24
CA LYS A 36 -25.44 1.82 -19.91
C LYS A 36 -25.13 0.91 -21.11
N GLY A 37 -24.06 1.21 -21.84
CA GLY A 37 -23.67 0.46 -23.05
C GLY A 37 -22.70 -0.69 -22.80
N LYS A 38 -22.13 -0.76 -21.60
CA LYS A 38 -21.09 -1.73 -21.23
C LYS A 38 -21.39 -2.24 -19.81
N PRO A 39 -22.27 -3.25 -19.66
CA PRO A 39 -22.59 -3.81 -18.34
C PRO A 39 -21.34 -4.27 -17.59
N ASN A 40 -21.33 -4.10 -16.27
CA ASN A 40 -20.20 -4.33 -15.37
C ASN A 40 -18.97 -3.43 -15.58
N LEU A 41 -19.05 -2.39 -16.42
CA LEU A 41 -18.08 -1.29 -16.45
C LEU A 41 -18.60 -0.14 -15.61
N PHE A 42 -17.89 0.20 -14.54
CA PHE A 42 -18.22 1.31 -13.67
C PHE A 42 -17.27 2.48 -13.92
N PHE A 43 -17.76 3.71 -13.78
CA PHE A 43 -16.92 4.90 -13.90
C PHE A 43 -17.33 5.98 -12.90
N LYS A 44 -16.37 6.81 -12.49
CA LYS A 44 -16.58 7.97 -11.62
C LYS A 44 -15.81 9.15 -12.18
N SER A 45 -16.54 10.24 -12.45
CA SER A 45 -15.94 11.46 -12.98
C SER A 45 -15.46 12.36 -11.85
N PHE A 46 -14.26 12.88 -11.99
CA PHE A 46 -13.65 13.79 -11.03
C PHE A 46 -13.57 15.20 -11.62
N LYS A 47 -13.91 16.17 -10.79
CA LYS A 47 -13.66 17.60 -11.02
C LYS A 47 -13.08 18.14 -9.72
N SER A 48 -11.84 17.78 -9.47
CA SER A 48 -11.19 18.06 -8.19
C SER A 48 -10.06 19.05 -8.40
N GLY A 49 -10.10 20.13 -7.63
CA GLY A 49 -8.92 20.94 -7.39
C GLY A 49 -8.06 20.23 -6.37
N PHE A 50 -6.83 19.88 -6.71
CA PHE A 50 -5.82 19.46 -5.74
C PHE A 50 -4.77 20.56 -5.62
N LYS A 51 -4.17 20.69 -4.44
CA LYS A 51 -3.10 21.66 -4.24
C LYS A 51 -1.81 21.04 -4.75
N SER A 52 -1.25 21.58 -5.82
CA SER A 52 0.05 21.17 -6.35
C SER A 52 1.17 21.54 -5.37
N TYR A 53 2.36 21.01 -5.65
CA TYR A 53 3.56 21.19 -4.84
C TYR A 53 3.92 22.66 -4.57
N ASP A 54 3.75 23.53 -5.56
CA ASP A 54 3.98 24.98 -5.47
C ASP A 54 2.88 25.73 -4.70
N GLY A 55 1.92 25.01 -4.14
CA GLY A 55 0.80 25.58 -3.41
C GLY A 55 -0.33 26.11 -4.29
N GLN A 56 -0.23 26.00 -5.62
CA GLN A 56 -1.31 26.35 -6.52
C GLN A 56 -2.41 25.30 -6.50
N VAL A 57 -3.64 25.68 -6.83
CA VAL A 57 -4.74 24.72 -6.98
C VAL A 57 -4.81 24.32 -8.45
N GLN A 58 -4.44 23.07 -8.74
CA GLN A 58 -4.61 22.48 -10.06
C GLN A 58 -5.94 21.77 -10.13
N PHE A 59 -6.73 22.11 -11.15
CA PHE A 59 -7.98 21.41 -11.43
C PHE A 59 -7.73 20.30 -12.42
N THR A 60 -7.94 19.06 -11.98
CA THR A 60 -8.01 17.93 -12.89
C THR A 60 -9.46 17.57 -13.20
N LYS A 61 -9.70 17.29 -14.48
CA LYS A 61 -10.95 16.71 -14.97
C LYS A 61 -10.60 15.39 -15.63
N GLY A 62 -10.86 14.32 -14.91
CA GLY A 62 -10.62 12.97 -15.39
C GLY A 62 -11.74 12.02 -15.00
N VAL A 63 -11.58 10.77 -15.41
CA VAL A 63 -12.53 9.70 -15.12
C VAL A 63 -11.75 8.49 -14.63
N MET A 64 -12.17 7.92 -13.50
CA MET A 64 -11.69 6.62 -13.06
C MET A 64 -12.66 5.55 -13.50
N PHE A 65 -12.14 4.45 -14.01
CA PHE A 65 -12.90 3.28 -14.40
C PHE A 65 -12.63 2.13 -13.42
N ALA A 66 -13.67 1.34 -13.15
CA ALA A 66 -13.60 0.10 -12.40
C ALA A 66 -14.31 -0.99 -13.22
N ASP A 67 -13.52 -1.83 -13.87
CA ASP A 67 -14.00 -2.80 -14.84
C ASP A 67 -14.12 -4.20 -14.22
N LEU A 68 -15.36 -4.66 -14.04
CA LEU A 68 -15.70 -5.99 -13.54
C LEU A 68 -15.97 -6.98 -14.68
N ARG A 69 -15.54 -6.71 -15.90
CA ARG A 69 -15.76 -7.63 -17.04
C ARG A 69 -14.64 -8.65 -17.22
N GLY A 70 -13.49 -8.43 -16.57
CA GLY A 70 -12.26 -9.18 -16.79
C GLY A 70 -11.60 -8.81 -18.11
N ASN A 71 -10.44 -9.40 -18.39
CA ASN A 71 -9.74 -9.26 -19.66
C ASN A 71 -9.22 -10.64 -20.13
N GLU A 72 -8.52 -10.66 -21.27
CA GLU A 72 -7.99 -11.92 -21.83
C GLU A 72 -6.93 -12.58 -20.95
N VAL A 73 -6.19 -11.79 -20.17
CA VAL A 73 -5.12 -12.26 -19.29
C VAL A 73 -5.70 -12.79 -17.97
N ILE A 74 -6.59 -12.02 -17.34
CA ILE A 74 -7.27 -12.37 -16.09
C ILE A 74 -8.78 -12.34 -16.35
N PRO A 75 -9.35 -13.48 -16.76
CA PRO A 75 -10.78 -13.55 -17.01
C PRO A 75 -11.57 -13.36 -15.72
N ILE A 76 -12.81 -12.90 -15.84
CA ILE A 76 -13.62 -12.56 -14.67
C ILE A 76 -13.94 -13.77 -13.77
N TRP A 77 -13.95 -14.99 -14.32
CA TRP A 77 -14.19 -16.21 -13.55
C TRP A 77 -12.98 -16.66 -12.72
N SER A 78 -11.77 -16.18 -13.00
CA SER A 78 -10.59 -16.46 -12.16
C SER A 78 -10.45 -15.45 -11.03
N ASP A 79 -10.78 -14.19 -11.29
CA ASP A 79 -10.73 -13.12 -10.30
C ASP A 79 -11.82 -12.06 -10.54
N PRO A 80 -12.82 -11.94 -9.65
CA PRO A 80 -13.93 -11.00 -9.76
C PRO A 80 -13.61 -9.57 -9.28
N ASN A 81 -12.36 -9.29 -8.94
CA ASN A 81 -11.92 -7.96 -8.53
C ASN A 81 -11.93 -6.95 -9.70
N PRO A 82 -12.25 -5.67 -9.48
CA PRO A 82 -12.32 -4.70 -10.57
C PRO A 82 -10.91 -4.38 -11.08
N ASN A 83 -10.73 -4.35 -12.39
CA ASN A 83 -9.55 -3.73 -12.99
C ASN A 83 -9.75 -2.21 -13.00
N VAL A 84 -8.86 -1.45 -12.35
CA VAL A 84 -9.01 0.01 -12.24
C VAL A 84 -7.97 0.73 -13.07
N TYR A 85 -8.41 1.79 -13.75
CA TYR A 85 -7.55 2.63 -14.57
C TYR A 85 -8.14 4.04 -14.66
N GLY A 86 -7.27 5.02 -14.81
CA GLY A 86 -7.64 6.43 -14.94
C GLY A 86 -7.53 6.89 -16.39
N LYS A 87 -8.35 7.87 -16.78
CA LYS A 87 -8.14 8.68 -17.97
C LYS A 87 -8.15 10.15 -17.58
N ASP A 88 -7.11 10.87 -17.98
CA ASP A 88 -6.93 12.30 -17.70
C ASP A 88 -7.00 12.60 -16.18
N LEU A 89 -6.57 11.64 -15.34
CA LEU A 89 -6.50 11.79 -13.89
C LEU A 89 -5.04 12.00 -13.48
N SER A 90 -4.83 12.87 -12.49
CA SER A 90 -3.53 12.95 -11.83
C SER A 90 -3.31 11.72 -10.93
N VAL A 91 -2.04 11.37 -10.69
CA VAL A 91 -1.64 10.24 -9.83
C VAL A 91 -2.29 10.37 -8.44
N GLU A 92 -2.34 11.58 -7.91
CA GLU A 92 -2.85 11.89 -6.58
C GLU A 92 -4.33 11.54 -6.46
N VAL A 93 -5.14 11.95 -7.44
CA VAL A 93 -6.57 11.66 -7.45
C VAL A 93 -6.81 10.18 -7.68
N PHE A 94 -6.05 9.56 -8.59
CA PHE A 94 -6.16 8.13 -8.85
C PHE A 94 -5.88 7.29 -7.61
N PHE A 95 -4.75 7.54 -6.94
CA PHE A 95 -4.34 6.77 -5.76
C PHE A 95 -5.26 7.02 -4.56
N SER A 96 -5.70 8.27 -4.34
CA SER A 96 -6.65 8.57 -3.27
C SER A 96 -7.93 7.75 -3.42
N GLU A 97 -8.46 7.67 -4.65
CA GLU A 97 -9.63 6.84 -4.93
C GLU A 97 -9.32 5.34 -4.87
N PHE A 98 -8.12 4.91 -5.30
CA PHE A 98 -7.66 3.53 -5.16
C PHE A 98 -7.68 3.06 -3.70
N VAL A 99 -7.15 3.86 -2.77
CA VAL A 99 -7.18 3.57 -1.34
C VAL A 99 -8.62 3.50 -0.81
N LEU A 100 -9.50 4.40 -1.25
CA LEU A 100 -10.92 4.36 -0.87
C LEU A 100 -11.61 3.06 -1.34
N LEU A 101 -11.27 2.56 -2.52
CA LEU A 101 -11.77 1.27 -3.00
C LEU A 101 -11.31 0.14 -2.07
N VAL A 102 -10.00 0.06 -1.77
CA VAL A 102 -9.40 -0.95 -0.89
C VAL A 102 -10.07 -0.94 0.49
N ARG A 103 -10.18 0.22 1.13
CA ARG A 103 -10.84 0.40 2.43
C ARG A 103 -12.32 -0.01 2.43
N SER A 104 -12.99 0.11 1.29
CA SER A 104 -14.37 -0.34 1.11
C SER A 104 -14.48 -1.86 0.89
N GLY A 105 -13.35 -2.57 0.89
CA GLY A 105 -13.20 -3.97 0.55
C GLY A 105 -13.56 -4.25 -0.91
N CYS A 106 -13.47 -3.25 -1.79
CA CYS A 106 -13.27 -3.51 -3.21
C CYS A 106 -11.77 -3.71 -3.35
N LEU A 107 -11.29 -4.87 -3.76
CA LEU A 107 -9.85 -5.11 -3.92
C LEU A 107 -9.48 -4.83 -5.37
N PRO A 108 -9.18 -3.58 -5.78
CA PRO A 108 -8.87 -3.27 -7.16
C PRO A 108 -7.58 -3.95 -7.63
N ARG A 109 -7.57 -4.32 -8.91
CA ARG A 109 -6.37 -4.71 -9.64
C ARG A 109 -5.86 -3.51 -10.41
N VAL A 110 -4.55 -3.31 -10.38
CA VAL A 110 -3.86 -2.35 -11.26
C VAL A 110 -3.21 -3.15 -12.37
N PHE A 111 -3.54 -2.80 -13.62
CA PHE A 111 -2.82 -3.33 -14.78
C PHE A 111 -1.85 -2.26 -15.25
N THR A 112 -0.55 -2.57 -15.23
CA THR A 112 0.45 -1.79 -15.95
C THR A 112 0.44 -2.26 -17.39
N ILE A 113 0.22 -1.36 -18.34
CA ILE A 113 0.55 -1.65 -19.73
C ILE A 113 2.04 -1.36 -19.84
N GLU A 114 2.86 -2.41 -19.92
CA GLU A 114 4.34 -2.33 -19.99
C GLU A 114 4.88 -1.40 -21.11
N SER A 115 4.02 -0.93 -22.03
CA SER A 115 4.42 -0.17 -23.20
C SER A 115 4.51 1.35 -23.02
N ASP A 116 4.09 1.93 -21.89
CA ASP A 116 4.21 3.39 -21.68
C ASP A 116 4.89 3.72 -20.34
N PRO A 117 6.20 4.01 -20.32
CA PRO A 117 6.93 4.39 -19.12
C PRO A 117 6.46 5.74 -18.52
N CYS A 118 5.66 6.52 -19.25
CA CYS A 118 5.01 7.73 -18.76
C CYS A 118 3.60 7.48 -18.22
N ASP A 119 3.12 6.22 -18.20
CA ASP A 119 1.83 5.88 -17.61
C ASP A 119 1.89 6.06 -16.08
N PRO A 120 1.05 6.97 -15.51
CA PRO A 120 0.85 7.10 -14.07
C PRO A 120 0.70 5.78 -13.32
N LEU A 121 0.19 4.74 -13.99
CA LEU A 121 -0.02 3.40 -13.44
C LEU A 121 1.28 2.64 -13.11
N ASN A 122 2.40 2.91 -13.79
CA ASN A 122 3.68 2.27 -13.47
C ASN A 122 4.22 2.72 -12.12
N VAL A 123 4.14 4.03 -11.82
CA VAL A 123 4.50 4.58 -10.50
C VAL A 123 3.58 4.01 -9.41
N VAL A 124 2.29 3.87 -9.71
CA VAL A 124 1.32 3.29 -8.75
C VAL A 124 1.58 1.81 -8.51
N TYR A 125 2.06 1.04 -9.48
CA TYR A 125 2.38 -0.36 -9.27
C TYR A 125 3.63 -0.57 -8.40
N ASP A 126 4.69 0.21 -8.64
CA ASP A 126 5.90 0.21 -7.78
C ASP A 126 5.59 0.71 -6.37
N LEU A 127 4.67 1.67 -6.25
CA LEU A 127 4.08 2.04 -4.97
C LEU A 127 3.37 0.82 -4.36
N LEU A 128 2.33 0.28 -4.99
CA LEU A 128 1.48 -0.75 -4.39
C LEU A 128 2.21 -2.05 -4.04
N SER A 129 3.24 -2.43 -4.80
CA SER A 129 4.03 -3.64 -4.55
C SER A 129 4.94 -3.56 -3.32
N ASN A 130 5.24 -2.36 -2.83
CA ASN A 130 6.08 -2.13 -1.65
C ASN A 130 5.29 -1.72 -0.38
N LEU A 131 3.95 -1.72 -0.45
CA LEU A 131 3.14 -0.87 0.43
C LEU A 131 1.95 -1.56 1.11
N ASP A 132 2.15 -2.76 1.65
CA ASP A 132 1.18 -3.35 2.60
C ASP A 132 0.85 -2.36 3.75
N ASP A 133 1.81 -1.53 4.16
CA ASP A 133 1.63 -0.55 5.25
C ASP A 133 0.96 0.78 4.85
N ILE A 134 0.95 1.20 3.57
CA ILE A 134 0.34 2.49 3.15
C ILE A 134 -1.12 2.36 2.74
N LEU A 135 -1.58 1.15 2.43
CA LEU A 135 -2.96 0.89 1.98
C LEU A 135 -4.01 1.37 3.00
N ASP A 136 -3.64 1.43 4.28
CA ASP A 136 -4.52 1.90 5.32
C ASP A 136 -4.65 3.43 5.31
N ALA A 137 -3.69 4.18 4.77
CA ALA A 137 -3.62 5.65 4.70
C ALA A 137 -4.07 6.36 6.00
N TYR A 138 -3.77 5.77 7.15
CA TYR A 138 -3.97 6.38 8.46
C TYR A 138 -2.61 6.75 9.06
N CYS A 139 -2.56 7.86 9.77
CA CYS A 139 -1.39 8.22 10.53
C CYS A 139 -1.11 7.16 11.61
N HIS A 140 0.04 6.48 11.57
CA HIS A 140 0.41 5.44 12.53
C HIS A 140 0.46 5.94 13.98
N ARG A 141 0.67 7.25 14.17
CA ARG A 141 0.73 7.85 15.50
C ARG A 141 -0.62 8.27 16.06
N CYS A 142 -1.42 8.99 15.26
CA CYS A 142 -2.65 9.63 15.75
C CYS A 142 -3.93 9.08 15.12
N GLY A 143 -3.84 8.13 14.19
CA GLY A 143 -4.98 7.55 13.48
C GLY A 143 -5.71 8.50 12.53
N ALA A 144 -5.17 9.70 12.29
CA ALA A 144 -5.78 10.65 11.36
C ALA A 144 -5.82 10.10 9.92
N ASP A 145 -6.94 10.28 9.23
CA ASP A 145 -7.07 9.89 7.82
C ASP A 145 -6.19 10.76 6.92
N LEU A 146 -5.31 10.12 6.16
CA LEU A 146 -4.32 10.71 5.28
C LEU A 146 -4.71 10.65 3.80
N VAL A 147 -5.81 9.99 3.41
CA VAL A 147 -6.14 9.78 1.98
C VAL A 147 -6.05 11.06 1.15
N ASN A 148 -6.56 12.18 1.67
CA ASN A 148 -6.52 13.48 0.99
C ASN A 148 -5.44 14.44 1.53
N LYS A 149 -4.51 13.92 2.34
CA LYS A 149 -3.47 14.71 3.04
C LYS A 149 -2.07 14.11 2.86
N LEU A 150 -1.93 13.09 2.03
CA LEU A 150 -0.66 12.50 1.65
C LEU A 150 0.23 13.57 1.00
N ASP A 151 1.45 13.66 1.50
CA ASP A 151 2.49 14.47 0.89
C ASP A 151 3.15 13.67 -0.25
N TRP A 152 2.68 13.93 -1.46
CA TRP A 152 3.10 13.24 -2.68
C TRP A 152 4.57 13.43 -3.02
N VAL A 153 5.17 14.55 -2.61
CA VAL A 153 6.60 14.78 -2.83
C VAL A 153 7.42 13.87 -1.92
N SER A 154 7.07 13.84 -0.64
CA SER A 154 7.69 12.90 0.31
C SER A 154 7.50 11.44 -0.11
N LEU A 155 6.35 11.09 -0.72
CA LEU A 155 6.08 9.74 -1.22
C LEU A 155 6.95 9.38 -2.43
N ASN A 156 7.07 10.27 -3.42
CA ASN A 156 7.92 10.04 -4.59
C ASN A 156 9.40 9.93 -4.20
N GLU A 157 9.88 10.83 -3.33
CA GLU A 157 11.25 10.77 -2.80
C GLU A 157 11.49 9.49 -1.97
N ALA A 158 10.48 8.99 -1.26
CA ALA A 158 10.56 7.75 -0.49
C ALA A 158 10.68 6.50 -1.37
N VAL A 159 9.97 6.46 -2.51
CA VAL A 159 10.04 5.37 -3.48
C VAL A 159 11.42 5.30 -4.12
N GLU A 160 12.01 6.46 -4.48
CA GLU A 160 13.36 6.52 -5.06
C GLU A 160 14.47 6.25 -4.03
N GLY A 161 14.21 6.52 -2.75
CA GLY A 161 15.22 6.55 -1.69
C GLY A 161 15.21 5.42 -0.66
N ASP A 162 14.32 4.43 -0.78
CA ASP A 162 14.09 3.36 0.23
C ASP A 162 13.69 3.92 1.61
N ARG A 163 12.80 4.93 1.63
CA ARG A 163 12.38 5.65 2.85
C ARG A 163 10.86 5.65 3.04
N THR A 164 10.27 4.47 3.19
CA THR A 164 8.83 4.29 3.50
C THR A 164 8.37 4.93 4.82
N PHE A 165 9.27 5.47 5.64
CA PHE A 165 8.93 6.04 6.94
C PHE A 165 8.04 7.28 6.87
N GLY A 166 8.17 8.11 5.83
CA GLY A 166 7.56 9.46 5.81
C GLY A 166 6.05 9.49 5.58
N VAL A 167 5.51 8.42 5.03
CA VAL A 167 4.24 8.43 4.29
C VAL A 167 3.05 7.92 5.12
N ASN A 168 3.36 7.30 6.26
CA ASN A 168 2.40 6.81 7.24
C ASN A 168 2.17 7.77 8.42
N TYR A 169 2.62 9.02 8.32
CA TYR A 169 2.42 10.02 9.37
C TYR A 169 1.83 11.30 8.80
N CYS A 170 0.86 11.90 9.50
CA CYS A 170 0.48 13.28 9.18
C CYS A 170 1.67 14.22 9.45
N LYS A 171 1.76 15.33 8.72
CA LYS A 171 2.89 16.28 8.84
C LYS A 171 3.29 16.61 10.30
N PRO A 172 2.36 16.97 11.21
CA PRO A 172 2.73 17.19 12.61
C PRO A 172 3.34 15.96 13.30
N CYS A 173 2.77 14.77 13.07
CA CYS A 173 3.31 13.54 13.66
C CYS A 173 4.66 13.16 13.06
N LEU A 174 4.85 13.39 11.76
CA LEU A 174 6.10 13.16 11.06
C LEU A 174 7.23 14.04 11.61
N GLU A 175 6.96 15.32 11.85
CA GLU A 175 7.91 16.24 12.49
C GLU A 175 8.31 15.76 13.90
N ILE A 176 7.36 15.22 14.67
CA ILE A 176 7.68 14.64 15.98
C ILE A 176 8.51 13.38 15.82
N GLU A 177 8.20 12.49 14.87
CA GLU A 177 9.00 11.28 14.63
C GLU A 177 10.43 11.62 14.17
N TYR A 178 10.61 12.59 13.28
CA TYR A 178 11.93 13.09 12.92
C TYR A 178 12.67 13.67 14.12
N SER A 179 11.97 14.44 14.96
CA SER A 179 12.55 15.02 16.17
C SER A 179 12.95 13.92 17.17
N LEU A 180 12.13 12.88 17.34
CA LEU A 180 12.45 11.72 18.18
C LEU A 180 13.62 10.92 17.62
N LYS A 181 13.66 10.71 16.30
CA LYS A 181 14.78 10.03 15.64
C LYS A 181 16.08 10.81 15.85
N LYS A 182 16.08 12.11 15.57
CA LYS A 182 17.22 13.01 15.78
C LYS A 182 17.61 13.07 17.26
N TYR A 183 16.64 13.11 18.17
CA TYR A 183 16.89 13.05 19.60
C TYR A 183 17.56 11.72 20.00
N ARG A 184 17.07 10.57 19.48
CA ARG A 184 17.70 9.25 19.71
C ARG A 184 19.13 9.20 19.15
N GLU A 185 19.37 9.82 18.01
CA GLU A 185 20.71 9.93 17.39
C GLU A 185 21.65 10.84 18.20
N LEU A 186 21.14 11.92 18.81
CA LEU A 186 21.94 12.87 19.59
C LEU A 186 22.15 12.46 21.05
N TYR A 187 21.13 11.87 21.67
CA TYR A 187 21.08 11.59 23.11
C TYR A 187 21.17 10.09 23.43
N TYR A 188 21.45 9.25 22.43
CA TYR A 188 22.19 8.00 22.56
C TYR A 188 21.75 7.11 23.74
N ILE A 189 20.48 6.67 23.78
CA ILE A 189 20.05 5.74 24.85
C ILE A 189 20.39 4.27 24.52
N ASP A 190 20.55 3.86 23.25
CA ASP A 190 20.71 2.42 22.90
C ASP A 190 21.74 2.09 21.79
N LEU A 191 22.70 2.98 21.54
CA LEU A 191 23.76 2.72 20.57
C LEU A 191 24.95 2.05 21.27
N LEU A 192 24.83 0.74 21.47
CA LEU A 192 25.92 -0.11 21.96
C LEU A 192 26.69 -0.71 20.78
N ILE A 193 27.87 -1.27 21.08
CA ILE A 193 28.57 -2.13 20.14
C ILE A 193 27.74 -3.40 20.00
N CYS A 194 27.23 -3.67 18.79
CA CYS A 194 26.59 -4.95 18.50
C CYS A 194 27.60 -6.07 18.75
N GLU A 195 27.30 -7.00 19.66
CA GLU A 195 28.22 -8.08 20.04
C GLU A 195 28.53 -9.05 18.89
N LEU A 196 27.75 -9.01 17.80
CA LEU A 196 27.95 -9.89 16.64
C LEU A 196 28.70 -9.24 15.49
N CYS A 197 28.38 -7.99 15.15
CA CYS A 197 29.05 -7.32 14.03
C CYS A 197 30.08 -6.28 14.46
N LEU A 198 30.22 -6.05 15.77
CA LEU A 198 31.16 -5.12 16.39
C LEU A 198 31.05 -3.68 15.87
N LYS A 199 29.90 -3.32 15.30
CA LYS A 199 29.59 -1.97 14.85
C LYS A 199 28.73 -1.27 15.89
N VAL A 200 29.02 0.00 16.14
CA VAL A 200 28.17 0.89 16.95
C VAL A 200 26.86 1.10 16.21
N LYS A 201 25.77 0.54 16.73
CA LYS A 201 24.44 0.51 16.10
C LYS A 201 23.37 0.43 17.17
N SER A 202 22.10 0.68 16.80
CA SER A 202 21.00 0.47 17.73
C SER A 202 20.90 -1.01 18.01
N THR A 203 21.10 -1.37 19.28
CA THR A 203 21.06 -2.75 19.75
C THR A 203 19.75 -3.03 20.48
N LEU A 204 19.32 -4.29 20.46
CA LEU A 204 18.22 -4.80 21.26
C LEU A 204 18.71 -6.01 22.06
N ASN A 205 18.02 -6.31 23.16
CA ASN A 205 18.33 -7.45 24.03
C ASN A 205 17.82 -8.74 23.38
N HIS A 206 18.73 -9.67 23.09
CA HIS A 206 18.38 -10.98 22.58
C HIS A 206 18.68 -12.06 23.63
N HIS A 207 17.64 -12.76 24.08
CA HIS A 207 17.78 -13.86 25.04
C HIS A 207 18.23 -15.15 24.35
N ILE A 208 19.36 -15.68 24.80
CA ILE A 208 19.89 -16.99 24.38
C ILE A 208 19.32 -18.08 25.31
N THR A 209 19.45 -17.88 26.63
CA THR A 209 18.92 -18.78 27.67
C THR A 209 18.21 -17.97 28.75
N TYR A 210 17.24 -18.58 29.45
CA TYR A 210 16.54 -17.93 30.58
C TYR A 210 16.99 -18.43 31.96
N ASN A 211 17.65 -19.59 32.05
CA ASN A 211 18.14 -20.12 33.32
C ASN A 211 19.41 -20.97 33.13
N PRO A 212 20.61 -20.42 33.42
CA PRO A 212 20.84 -19.02 33.79
C PRO A 212 20.46 -18.09 32.65
N GLU A 213 19.99 -16.88 32.98
CA GLU A 213 19.66 -15.89 31.97
C GLU A 213 20.93 -15.45 31.23
N LYS A 214 20.91 -15.55 29.90
CA LYS A 214 21.99 -15.08 29.03
C LYS A 214 21.39 -14.20 27.95
N ILE A 215 21.72 -12.92 28.00
CA ILE A 215 21.29 -11.88 27.06
C ILE A 215 22.52 -11.39 26.30
N VAL A 216 22.37 -11.13 25.01
CA VAL A 216 23.37 -10.45 24.18
C VAL A 216 22.78 -9.21 23.53
N HIS A 217 23.57 -8.15 23.40
CA HIS A 217 23.16 -6.91 22.74
C HIS A 217 23.48 -6.97 21.25
N VAL A 218 22.45 -7.05 20.40
CA VAL A 218 22.63 -7.23 18.96
C VAL A 218 21.82 -6.21 18.17
N CYS A 219 22.36 -5.70 17.07
CA CYS A 219 21.60 -4.81 16.20
C CYS A 219 20.46 -5.54 15.48
N HIS A 220 19.41 -4.83 15.08
CA HIS A 220 18.24 -5.39 14.39
C HIS A 220 18.60 -6.30 13.20
N SER A 221 19.57 -5.89 12.37
CA SER A 221 20.05 -6.71 11.24
C SER A 221 20.69 -8.02 11.69
N CYS A 222 21.51 -7.99 12.74
CA CYS A 222 22.12 -9.19 13.31
C CYS A 222 21.09 -10.07 14.02
N HIS A 223 20.09 -9.46 14.68
CA HIS A 223 18.98 -10.16 15.31
C HIS A 223 18.17 -10.98 14.30
N GLY A 224 17.80 -10.37 13.16
CA GLY A 224 17.13 -11.10 12.06
C GLY A 224 17.97 -12.28 11.55
N LYS A 225 19.29 -12.11 11.44
CA LYS A 225 20.23 -13.17 11.04
C LYS A 225 20.33 -14.31 12.05
N ILE A 226 20.08 -14.08 13.34
CA ILE A 226 20.03 -15.16 14.32
C ILE A 226 18.84 -16.06 13.99
N HIS A 227 17.65 -15.48 13.86
CA HIS A 227 16.39 -16.21 13.64
C HIS A 227 16.25 -16.83 12.25
N SER A 228 17.03 -16.41 11.27
CA SER A 228 17.06 -17.04 9.95
C SER A 228 18.00 -18.24 9.84
N LYS A 229 18.86 -18.50 10.84
CA LYS A 229 19.74 -19.68 10.85
C LYS A 229 18.97 -20.94 11.26
N PRO A 230 19.35 -22.12 10.74
CA PRO A 230 18.75 -23.38 11.16
C PRO A 230 19.06 -23.69 12.63
N PHE A 231 18.08 -24.27 13.34
CA PHE A 231 18.23 -24.75 14.70
C PHE A 231 18.95 -26.12 14.71
N PRO A 232 19.84 -26.40 15.68
CA PRO A 232 20.28 -25.54 16.78
C PRO A 232 21.40 -24.57 16.39
N HIS A 233 21.37 -23.35 16.94
CA HIS A 233 22.45 -22.37 16.82
C HIS A 233 22.73 -21.77 18.20
N ALA A 234 24.00 -21.50 18.53
CA ALA A 234 24.43 -21.03 19.86
C ALA A 234 23.84 -19.67 20.30
N LEU A 235 23.20 -18.97 19.37
CA LEU A 235 22.51 -17.70 19.59
C LEU A 235 20.99 -17.85 19.47
N TRP A 236 20.46 -19.04 19.22
CA TRP A 236 19.01 -19.23 19.26
C TRP A 236 18.53 -19.25 20.71
N LYS A 237 17.29 -18.82 20.88
CA LYS A 237 16.54 -19.08 22.11
C LYS A 237 16.42 -20.59 22.30
N GLU A 238 16.94 -21.11 23.42
CA GLU A 238 16.60 -22.47 23.85
C GLU A 238 15.08 -22.58 23.96
N LYS A 239 14.48 -23.48 23.17
CA LYS A 239 13.08 -23.83 23.34
C LYS A 239 12.96 -24.54 24.69
N ARG A 240 12.11 -23.99 25.56
CA ARG A 240 11.66 -24.69 26.78
C ARG A 240 10.97 -26.00 26.40
#